data_AF-A0A8S9BQS0-F1
#
_entry.id   AF-A0A8S9BQS0-F1
#
_cell.length_a   1.000
_cell.length_b   1.000
_cell.length_c   1.000
_cell.angle_alpha   90.00
_cell.angle_beta   90.00
_cell.angle_gamma   90.00
#
_symmetry.space_group_name_H-M   'P 1'
#
loop_
_entity.id
_entity.type
_entity.pdbx_description
1 polymer ?
#
loop_
_entity_poly.entity_id
_entity_poly.type
_entity_poly.pdbx_seq_one_letter_code
_entity_poly.pdbx_strand_id
1 'polypeptide(L)'
;MLSKDPVLLQSVVAVANAHATYRSANEKALSLSKIQDRNNALRMFRRHLMGSHTDETNNSLFIANVLLCILDGIIEPITESSATHHHIVGGKAILKQWTGMKEVFQLKYELPVLMLSIFATMDLTHAMLIGDDPYFDASSWAEFGDCEPWWGKVPKDDDFLEIMAILSQLATLGHEVRNFRSTAPIGVLFSIQTALEQQAARQQRRGDKTPEQAGWAAFCACYRFSASVYLYRALSVLDVDHALVQKAVADCMEVISGHDLTDKLHHCILFPVLIIGSHCLDSKQRNDIRKSLARTASYLSFEALRSLESFLEARWDELDRSSELKESSWWVYFDEIANVTCLF
;
A
#
# COMPACT_ATOMS: atom_id res chain seq x y z
N MET A 1 22.18 20.56 -4.63
CA MET A 1 21.05 20.78 -3.69
C MET A 1 21.01 19.66 -2.66
N LEU A 2 21.01 18.38 -3.04
CA LEU A 2 21.16 17.21 -2.15
C LEU A 2 22.40 17.22 -1.25
N SER A 3 23.54 17.75 -1.71
CA SER A 3 24.76 17.85 -0.89
C SER A 3 24.64 18.80 0.31
N LYS A 4 23.61 19.66 0.35
CA LYS A 4 23.31 20.55 1.47
C LYS A 4 22.40 19.90 2.52
N ASP A 5 21.87 18.72 2.23
CA ASP A 5 20.99 17.95 3.11
C ASP A 5 21.59 16.54 3.34
N PRO A 6 22.43 16.39 4.37
CA PRO A 6 23.11 15.14 4.63
C PRO A 6 22.18 13.98 4.98
N VAL A 7 21.02 14.22 5.59
CA VAL A 7 20.09 13.14 5.93
C VAL A 7 19.43 12.58 4.67
N LEU A 8 18.95 13.46 3.79
CA LEU A 8 18.34 13.05 2.53
C LEU A 8 19.36 12.36 1.61
N LEU A 9 20.56 12.91 1.50
CA LEU A 9 21.63 12.31 0.69
C LEU A 9 21.94 10.88 1.10
N GLN A 10 22.13 10.63 2.41
CA GLN A 10 22.48 9.30 2.90
C GLN A 10 21.33 8.30 2.73
N SER A 11 20.07 8.72 2.94
CA SER A 11 18.91 7.85 2.67
C SER A 11 18.78 7.49 1.19
N VAL A 12 18.99 8.44 0.27
CA VAL A 12 18.99 8.16 -1.18
C VAL A 12 20.10 7.19 -1.55
N VAL A 13 21.32 7.37 -1.03
CA VAL A 13 22.45 6.47 -1.28
C VAL A 13 22.14 5.05 -0.78
N ALA A 14 21.59 4.92 0.42
CA ALA A 14 21.23 3.62 0.98
C ALA A 14 20.19 2.88 0.11
N VAL A 15 19.12 3.56 -0.31
CA VAL A 15 18.08 3.02 -1.20
C VAL A 15 18.69 2.63 -2.56
N ALA A 16 19.46 3.52 -3.18
CA ALA A 16 20.05 3.29 -4.49
C ALA A 16 21.02 2.11 -4.48
N ASN A 17 21.88 2.00 -3.46
CA ASN A 17 22.86 0.93 -3.35
C ASN A 17 22.19 -0.43 -3.06
N ALA A 18 21.15 -0.46 -2.23
CA ALA A 18 20.38 -1.69 -1.99
C ALA A 18 19.73 -2.19 -3.29
N HIS A 19 19.01 -1.31 -3.99
CA HIS A 19 18.34 -1.67 -5.25
C HIS A 19 19.34 -2.07 -6.35
N ALA A 20 20.47 -1.38 -6.47
CA ALA A 20 21.52 -1.73 -7.43
C ALA A 20 22.17 -3.08 -7.11
N THR A 21 22.39 -3.38 -5.81
CA THR A 21 22.95 -4.66 -5.36
C THR A 21 22.02 -5.82 -5.70
N TYR A 22 20.72 -5.66 -5.45
CA TYR A 22 19.71 -6.67 -5.78
C TYR A 22 19.70 -7.04 -7.27
N ARG A 23 19.96 -6.07 -8.15
CA ARG A 23 20.07 -6.30 -9.59
C ARG A 23 21.38 -6.94 -10.04
N SER A 24 22.37 -7.03 -9.16
CA SER A 24 23.72 -7.49 -9.50
C SER A 24 23.95 -8.96 -9.16
N ALA A 25 24.65 -9.70 -10.02
CA ALA A 25 25.00 -11.10 -9.79
C ALA A 25 26.12 -11.31 -8.74
N ASN A 26 26.60 -10.25 -8.08
CA ASN A 26 27.80 -10.27 -7.23
C ASN A 26 27.49 -9.92 -5.75
N GLU A 27 26.49 -10.62 -5.19
CA GLU A 27 25.85 -10.33 -3.90
C GLU A 27 26.81 -10.26 -2.70
N LYS A 28 27.84 -11.11 -2.65
CA LYS A 28 28.67 -11.26 -1.44
C LYS A 28 29.55 -10.04 -1.15
N ALA A 29 30.13 -9.39 -2.16
CA ALA A 29 31.00 -8.22 -1.97
C ALA A 29 30.20 -6.92 -1.71
N LEU A 30 28.98 -6.84 -2.27
CA LEU A 30 28.12 -5.67 -2.18
C LEU A 30 27.26 -5.65 -0.89
N SER A 31 27.09 -6.81 -0.24
CA SER A 31 26.34 -6.94 1.02
C SER A 31 26.91 -6.07 2.16
N LEU A 32 28.23 -5.96 2.29
CA LEU A 32 28.87 -5.15 3.32
C LEU A 32 28.68 -3.64 3.08
N SER A 33 28.83 -3.18 1.84
CA SER A 33 28.61 -1.76 1.49
C SER A 33 27.18 -1.35 1.81
N LYS A 34 26.22 -2.19 1.43
CA LYS A 34 24.80 -1.98 1.69
C LYS A 34 24.48 -1.80 3.17
N ILE A 35 25.00 -2.69 4.03
CA ILE A 35 24.83 -2.61 5.48
C ILE A 35 25.46 -1.31 6.02
N GLN A 36 26.63 -0.91 5.50
CA GLN A 36 27.28 0.33 5.91
C GLN A 36 26.47 1.56 5.53
N ASP A 37 25.97 1.64 4.29
CA ASP A 37 25.19 2.77 3.79
C ASP A 37 23.87 2.92 4.56
N ARG A 38 23.16 1.82 4.79
CA ARG A 38 21.95 1.79 5.63
C ARG A 38 22.22 2.29 7.05
N ASN A 39 23.27 1.78 7.70
CA ASN A 39 23.63 2.20 9.06
C ASN A 39 24.05 3.68 9.12
N ASN A 40 24.71 4.18 8.08
CA ASN A 40 25.08 5.58 7.97
C ASN A 40 23.83 6.47 7.80
N ALA A 41 22.88 6.08 6.95
CA ALA A 41 21.60 6.78 6.81
C ALA A 41 20.83 6.84 8.14
N LEU A 42 20.69 5.72 8.84
CA LEU A 42 20.03 5.67 10.15
C LEU A 42 20.75 6.52 11.21
N ARG A 43 22.09 6.50 11.23
CA ARG A 43 22.89 7.34 12.14
C ARG A 43 22.66 8.82 11.87
N MET A 44 22.63 9.22 10.60
CA MET A 44 22.40 10.60 10.19
C MET A 44 20.98 11.06 10.48
N PHE A 45 20.00 10.19 10.23
CA PHE A 45 18.59 10.41 10.56
C PHE A 45 18.41 10.67 12.05
N ARG A 46 18.91 9.78 12.92
CA ARG A 46 18.82 9.93 14.38
C ARG A 46 19.47 11.21 14.87
N ARG A 47 20.61 11.60 14.29
CA ARG A 47 21.29 12.86 14.64
C ARG A 47 20.43 14.09 14.33
N HIS A 48 19.78 14.12 13.16
CA HIS A 48 18.91 15.24 12.78
C HIS A 48 17.60 15.24 13.57
N LEU A 49 17.07 14.06 13.92
CA LEU A 49 15.89 13.92 14.77
C LEU A 49 16.12 14.49 16.19
N MET A 50 17.36 14.48 16.69
CA MET A 50 17.73 15.10 17.97
C MET A 50 18.01 16.61 17.87
N GLY A 51 17.93 17.19 16.67
CA GLY A 51 18.25 18.58 16.39
C GLY A 51 17.07 19.53 16.58
N SER A 52 17.18 20.75 16.02
CA SER A 52 16.07 21.71 15.98
C SER A 52 15.11 21.38 14.84
N HIS A 53 13.80 21.44 15.09
CA HIS A 53 12.73 21.08 14.15
C HIS A 53 12.20 22.29 13.39
N THR A 54 12.94 22.75 12.38
CA THR A 54 12.43 23.71 11.39
C THR A 54 11.56 22.99 10.35
N ASP A 55 10.71 23.72 9.62
CA ASP A 55 9.90 23.11 8.53
C ASP A 55 10.78 22.44 7.46
N GLU A 56 11.93 23.05 7.13
CA GLU A 56 12.92 22.47 6.21
C GLU A 56 13.49 21.15 6.74
N THR A 57 13.84 21.12 8.03
CA THR A 57 14.38 19.92 8.69
C THR A 57 13.32 18.81 8.78
N ASN A 58 12.08 19.16 9.11
CA ASN A 58 10.97 18.21 9.18
C ASN A 58 10.63 17.64 7.80
N ASN A 59 10.68 18.46 6.74
CA ASN A 59 10.52 17.98 5.36
C ASN A 59 11.60 16.96 5.00
N SER A 60 12.88 17.28 5.23
CA SER A 60 14.01 16.38 4.97
C SER A 60 13.92 15.09 5.78
N LEU A 61 13.58 15.18 7.07
CA LEU A 61 13.37 14.01 7.93
C LEU A 61 12.20 13.16 7.43
N PHE A 62 11.09 13.77 7.02
CA PHE A 62 9.95 13.04 6.51
C PHE A 62 10.30 12.27 5.23
N ILE A 63 10.91 12.93 4.24
CA ILE A 63 11.34 12.26 3.01
C ILE A 63 12.33 11.12 3.32
N ALA A 64 13.30 11.37 4.21
CA ALA A 64 14.26 10.35 4.62
C ALA A 64 13.59 9.15 5.30
N ASN A 65 12.54 9.38 6.10
CA ASN A 65 11.74 8.32 6.73
C ASN A 65 11.00 7.48 5.68
N VAL A 66 10.37 8.11 4.69
CA VAL A 66 9.69 7.40 3.59
C VAL A 66 10.68 6.54 2.81
N LEU A 67 11.86 7.07 2.47
CA LEU A 67 12.91 6.32 1.78
C LEU A 67 13.41 5.11 2.59
N LEU A 68 13.57 5.26 3.91
CA LEU A 68 13.94 4.15 4.78
C LEU A 68 12.81 3.11 4.91
N CYS A 69 11.54 3.54 4.88
CA CYS A 69 10.40 2.64 4.83
C CYS A 69 10.38 1.83 3.52
N ILE A 70 10.65 2.46 2.37
CA ILE A 70 10.78 1.78 1.07
C ILE A 70 11.95 0.79 1.10
N LEU A 71 13.09 1.19 1.64
CA LEU A 71 14.24 0.30 1.78
C LEU A 71 13.88 -0.95 2.58
N ASP A 72 13.24 -0.75 3.73
CA ASP A 72 13.05 -1.80 4.74
C ASP A 72 11.77 -2.61 4.57
N GLY A 73 10.81 -2.12 3.78
CA GLY A 73 9.52 -2.77 3.54
C GLY A 73 9.27 -3.18 2.10
N ILE A 74 10.06 -2.70 1.13
CA ILE A 74 9.87 -2.98 -0.30
C ILE A 74 11.13 -3.61 -0.91
N ILE A 75 12.26 -2.92 -0.81
CA ILE A 75 13.49 -3.34 -1.50
C ILE A 75 14.12 -4.53 -0.78
N GLU A 76 14.26 -4.44 0.54
CA GLU A 76 14.85 -5.46 1.41
C GLU A 76 14.03 -5.64 2.70
N PRO A 77 12.84 -6.27 2.60
CA PRO A 77 12.00 -6.58 3.74
C PRO A 77 12.80 -7.28 4.85
N ILE A 78 12.92 -6.64 6.01
CA ILE A 78 13.47 -7.32 7.19
C ILE A 78 12.35 -8.06 7.90
N THR A 79 12.37 -9.39 7.83
CA THR A 79 11.39 -10.25 8.49
C THR A 79 11.55 -10.33 10.01
N GLU A 80 12.77 -10.12 10.52
CA GLU A 80 13.11 -10.28 11.96
C GLU A 80 12.79 -9.05 12.81
N SER A 81 12.54 -7.89 12.19
CA SER A 81 12.26 -6.65 12.90
C SER A 81 11.10 -5.97 12.21
N SER A 82 10.07 -5.55 12.94
CA SER A 82 8.94 -4.75 12.43
C SER A 82 9.39 -3.33 12.01
N ALA A 83 10.49 -3.22 11.26
CA ALA A 83 11.13 -1.97 10.86
C ALA A 83 10.17 -1.11 10.04
N THR A 84 9.44 -1.75 9.12
CA THR A 84 8.37 -1.14 8.33
C THR A 84 7.33 -0.45 9.22
N HIS A 85 6.81 -1.17 10.22
CA HIS A 85 5.88 -0.61 11.21
C HIS A 85 6.47 0.60 11.94
N HIS A 86 7.72 0.51 12.40
CA HIS A 86 8.38 1.62 13.10
C HIS A 86 8.59 2.86 12.23
N HIS A 87 8.90 2.69 10.93
CA HIS A 87 9.00 3.81 10.00
C HIS A 87 7.65 4.47 9.73
N ILE A 88 6.57 3.69 9.66
CA ILE A 88 5.21 4.25 9.54
C ILE A 88 4.88 5.09 10.78
N VAL A 89 5.04 4.53 11.98
CA VAL A 89 4.80 5.23 13.25
C VAL A 89 5.68 6.48 13.37
N GLY A 90 6.96 6.38 13.00
CA GLY A 90 7.89 7.51 12.97
C GLY A 90 7.46 8.61 12.00
N GLY A 91 7.01 8.23 10.80
CA GLY A 91 6.47 9.16 9.81
C GLY A 91 5.24 9.89 10.30
N LYS A 92 4.28 9.19 10.95
CA LYS A 92 3.13 9.82 11.60
C LYS A 92 3.57 10.85 12.64
N ALA A 93 4.56 10.52 13.47
CA ALA A 93 5.07 11.42 14.50
C ALA A 93 5.72 12.68 13.90
N ILE A 94 6.49 12.54 12.82
CA ILE A 94 7.09 13.68 12.10
C ILE A 94 6.00 14.57 11.50
N LEU A 95 4.99 13.98 10.83
CA LEU A 95 3.88 14.75 10.26
C LEU A 95 3.07 15.51 11.31
N LYS A 96 2.85 14.93 12.51
CA LYS A 96 2.18 15.62 13.62
C LYS A 96 2.95 16.86 14.12
N GLN A 97 4.28 16.86 13.97
CA GLN A 97 5.13 17.97 14.39
C GLN A 97 5.38 18.99 13.27
N TRP A 98 5.11 18.63 12.02
CA TRP A 98 5.36 19.48 10.87
C TRP A 98 4.19 20.45 10.61
N THR A 99 4.30 21.65 11.16
CA THR A 99 3.30 22.72 11.02
C THR A 99 3.04 23.11 9.57
N GLY A 100 4.09 23.15 8.74
CA GLY A 100 4.00 23.54 7.34
C GLY A 100 3.56 22.46 6.34
N MET A 101 3.10 21.30 6.82
CA MET A 101 2.69 20.20 5.92
C MET A 101 1.61 20.62 4.92
N LYS A 102 0.64 21.45 5.33
CA LYS A 102 -0.45 21.90 4.45
C LYS A 102 0.05 22.79 3.30
N GLU A 103 1.17 23.49 3.47
CA GLU A 103 1.76 24.29 2.38
C GLU A 103 2.36 23.42 1.28
N VAL A 104 2.66 22.14 1.55
CA VAL A 104 3.18 21.20 0.54
C VAL A 104 2.20 21.07 -0.64
N PHE A 105 0.91 20.92 -0.35
CA PHE A 105 -0.15 20.84 -1.35
C PHE A 105 -0.36 22.17 -2.09
N GLN A 106 -0.25 23.29 -1.36
CA GLN A 106 -0.46 24.63 -1.93
C GLN A 106 0.65 25.05 -2.89
N LEU A 107 1.90 24.75 -2.52
CA LEU A 107 3.09 25.11 -3.28
C LEU A 107 3.40 24.09 -4.38
N LYS A 108 2.67 22.97 -4.41
CA LYS A 108 2.79 21.89 -5.39
C LYS A 108 4.23 21.42 -5.57
N TYR A 109 4.98 21.31 -4.47
CA TYR A 109 6.34 20.80 -4.52
C TYR A 109 6.34 19.32 -4.95
N GLU A 110 6.88 19.02 -6.12
CA GLU A 110 6.80 17.68 -6.74
C GLU A 110 7.32 16.56 -5.84
N LEU A 111 8.56 16.68 -5.32
CA LEU A 111 9.16 15.62 -4.49
C LEU A 111 8.46 15.44 -3.12
N PRO A 112 8.19 16.49 -2.34
CA PRO A 112 7.40 16.37 -1.11
C PRO A 112 6.01 15.77 -1.33
N VAL A 113 5.28 16.19 -2.37
CA VAL A 113 3.96 15.63 -2.72
C VAL A 113 4.09 14.14 -3.05
N LEU A 114 5.07 13.77 -3.89
CA LEU A 114 5.31 12.38 -4.26
C LEU A 114 5.57 11.54 -3.00
N MET A 115 6.46 11.98 -2.11
CA MET A 115 6.80 11.25 -0.88
C MET A 115 5.62 11.17 0.09
N LEU A 116 4.82 12.23 0.18
CA LEU A 116 3.59 12.24 0.98
C LEU A 116 2.55 11.26 0.44
N SER A 117 2.40 11.18 -0.89
CA SER A 117 1.46 10.24 -1.52
C SER A 117 1.87 8.78 -1.32
N ILE A 118 3.18 8.49 -1.38
CA ILE A 118 3.73 7.17 -1.10
C ILE A 118 3.48 6.81 0.37
N PHE A 119 3.80 7.72 1.29
CA PHE A 119 3.57 7.52 2.72
C PHE A 119 2.08 7.31 3.04
N ALA A 120 1.19 8.16 2.52
CA ALA A 120 -0.25 8.06 2.74
C ALA A 120 -0.79 6.70 2.31
N THR A 121 -0.28 6.17 1.19
CA THR A 121 -0.70 4.86 0.69
C THR A 121 -0.12 3.72 1.52
N MET A 122 1.17 3.75 1.85
CA MET A 122 1.82 2.74 2.72
C MET A 122 1.18 2.67 4.11
N ASP A 123 0.90 3.84 4.69
CA ASP A 123 0.25 3.93 5.98
C ASP A 123 -1.17 3.38 5.93
N LEU A 124 -1.96 3.76 4.92
CA LEU A 124 -3.32 3.27 4.75
C LEU A 124 -3.37 1.75 4.55
N THR A 125 -2.56 1.20 3.66
CA THR A 125 -2.59 -0.25 3.39
C THR A 125 -2.13 -1.03 4.61
N HIS A 126 -1.10 -0.56 5.32
CA HIS A 126 -0.67 -1.15 6.58
C HIS A 126 -1.75 -1.04 7.66
N ALA A 127 -2.37 0.12 7.84
CA ALA A 127 -3.46 0.36 8.78
C ALA A 127 -4.63 -0.62 8.53
N MET A 128 -4.99 -0.86 7.27
CA MET A 128 -6.00 -1.86 6.93
C MET A 128 -5.59 -3.28 7.37
N LEU A 129 -4.34 -3.70 7.14
CA LEU A 129 -3.90 -5.04 7.53
C LEU A 129 -3.84 -5.23 9.05
N ILE A 130 -3.37 -4.22 9.78
CA ILE A 130 -3.18 -4.31 11.24
C ILE A 130 -4.28 -3.65 12.07
N GLY A 131 -5.35 -3.14 11.46
CA GLY A 131 -6.41 -2.42 12.17
C GLY A 131 -5.86 -1.27 13.04
N ASP A 132 -4.91 -0.52 12.50
CA ASP A 132 -4.46 0.76 13.07
C ASP A 132 -5.23 1.91 12.42
N ASP A 133 -5.21 3.08 13.03
CA ASP A 133 -5.87 4.26 12.47
C ASP A 133 -4.94 4.94 11.44
N PRO A 134 -5.35 5.12 10.17
CA PRO A 134 -4.52 5.84 9.20
C PRO A 134 -4.33 7.31 9.61
N TYR A 135 -3.19 7.89 9.23
CA TYR A 135 -2.90 9.30 9.50
C TYR A 135 -3.79 10.24 8.69
N PHE A 136 -4.04 9.90 7.42
CA PHE A 136 -4.89 10.69 6.53
C PHE A 136 -6.32 10.18 6.60
N ASP A 137 -7.22 11.09 6.98
CA ASP A 137 -8.65 10.83 6.95
C ASP A 137 -9.20 10.76 5.52
N ALA A 138 -10.45 10.32 5.37
CA ALA A 138 -11.11 10.21 4.08
C ALA A 138 -11.13 11.55 3.30
N SER A 139 -11.25 12.68 4.00
CA SER A 139 -11.34 14.00 3.36
C SER A 139 -10.01 14.48 2.77
N SER A 140 -8.89 14.00 3.31
CA SER A 140 -7.54 14.38 2.91
C SER A 140 -7.18 13.92 1.49
N TRP A 141 -7.81 12.85 0.99
CA TRP A 141 -7.43 12.25 -0.30
C TRP A 141 -7.69 13.17 -1.51
N ALA A 142 -8.72 14.01 -1.45
CA ALA A 142 -9.00 14.98 -2.50
C ALA A 142 -7.93 16.09 -2.60
N GLU A 143 -7.11 16.29 -1.56
CA GLU A 143 -6.03 17.27 -1.57
C GLU A 143 -4.86 16.87 -2.48
N PHE A 144 -4.72 15.58 -2.80
CA PHE A 144 -3.73 15.08 -3.77
C PHE A 144 -4.14 15.32 -5.22
N GLY A 145 -5.38 15.73 -5.49
CA GLY A 145 -5.83 16.04 -6.84
C GLY A 145 -5.15 17.30 -7.40
N ASP A 146 -4.91 17.30 -8.70
CA ASP A 146 -4.17 18.33 -9.45
C ASP A 146 -2.70 18.53 -9.05
N CYS A 147 -2.14 17.58 -8.29
CA CYS A 147 -0.73 17.51 -7.89
C CYS A 147 -0.01 16.36 -8.65
N GLU A 148 1.26 16.10 -8.33
CA GLU A 148 2.08 15.03 -8.95
C GLU A 148 2.39 13.88 -7.94
N PRO A 149 1.38 13.09 -7.53
CA PRO A 149 1.57 11.93 -6.66
C PRO A 149 2.13 10.71 -7.42
N TRP A 150 2.40 9.60 -6.73
CA TRP A 150 2.99 8.40 -7.33
C TRP A 150 2.13 7.76 -8.44
N TRP A 151 0.81 7.91 -8.35
CA TRP A 151 -0.14 7.42 -9.36
C TRP A 151 -0.32 8.35 -10.56
N GLY A 152 0.36 9.50 -10.58
CA GLY A 152 0.22 10.52 -11.60
C GLY A 152 -0.89 11.53 -11.31
N LYS A 153 -0.89 12.62 -12.07
CA LYS A 153 -1.81 13.73 -11.89
C LYS A 153 -3.23 13.39 -12.34
N VAL A 154 -4.17 13.49 -11.41
CA VAL A 154 -5.61 13.26 -11.64
C VAL A 154 -6.45 14.42 -11.07
N PRO A 155 -7.69 14.63 -11.55
CA PRO A 155 -8.63 15.57 -10.94
C PRO A 155 -8.96 15.22 -9.49
N LYS A 156 -9.44 16.21 -8.72
CA LYS A 156 -9.84 16.02 -7.31
C LYS A 156 -11.03 15.08 -7.11
N ASP A 157 -11.87 14.94 -8.13
CA ASP A 157 -13.05 14.08 -8.17
C ASP A 157 -12.78 12.78 -8.94
N ASP A 158 -11.51 12.39 -9.12
CA ASP A 158 -11.14 11.13 -9.76
C ASP A 158 -11.55 9.92 -8.93
N ASP A 159 -11.99 8.85 -9.63
CA ASP A 159 -12.44 7.61 -9.01
C ASP A 159 -11.39 7.02 -8.06
N PHE A 160 -10.09 7.13 -8.37
CA PHE A 160 -9.04 6.60 -7.50
C PHE A 160 -9.01 7.31 -6.15
N LEU A 161 -9.07 8.65 -6.12
CA LEU A 161 -9.06 9.41 -4.87
C LEU A 161 -10.31 9.13 -4.03
N GLU A 162 -11.46 8.94 -4.66
CA GLU A 162 -12.70 8.51 -4.00
C GLU A 162 -12.54 7.12 -3.36
N ILE A 163 -11.94 6.16 -4.08
CA ILE A 163 -11.69 4.82 -3.52
C ILE A 163 -10.72 4.89 -2.34
N MET A 164 -9.66 5.69 -2.44
CA MET A 164 -8.70 5.84 -1.33
C MET A 164 -9.35 6.50 -0.11
N ALA A 165 -10.27 7.45 -0.31
CA ALA A 165 -11.09 8.01 0.76
C ALA A 165 -11.99 6.94 1.41
N ILE A 166 -12.62 6.07 0.61
CA ILE A 166 -13.42 4.94 1.12
C ILE A 166 -12.55 3.95 1.89
N LEU A 167 -11.36 3.60 1.39
CA LEU A 167 -10.42 2.72 2.08
C LEU A 167 -9.96 3.33 3.42
N SER A 168 -9.70 4.64 3.48
CA SER A 168 -9.40 5.34 4.73
C SER A 168 -10.57 5.27 5.72
N GLN A 169 -11.80 5.50 5.28
CA GLN A 169 -12.99 5.32 6.11
C GLN A 169 -13.11 3.88 6.64
N LEU A 170 -12.87 2.88 5.79
CA LEU A 170 -12.88 1.47 6.16
C LEU A 170 -11.78 1.15 7.18
N ALA A 171 -10.58 1.70 7.02
CA ALA A 171 -9.47 1.49 7.93
C ALA A 171 -9.74 2.09 9.32
N THR A 172 -10.30 3.30 9.41
CA THR A 172 -10.73 3.89 10.68
C THR A 172 -11.81 3.03 11.37
N LEU A 173 -12.80 2.52 10.63
CA LEU A 173 -13.78 1.57 11.20
C LEU A 173 -13.12 0.25 11.64
N GLY A 174 -12.14 -0.24 10.88
CA GLY A 174 -11.38 -1.44 11.22
C GLY A 174 -10.58 -1.26 12.50
N HIS A 175 -9.96 -0.09 12.67
CA HIS A 175 -9.30 0.31 13.91
C HIS A 175 -10.24 0.28 15.11
N GLU A 176 -11.45 0.85 14.94
CA GLU A 176 -12.47 0.84 15.99
C GLU A 176 -12.86 -0.59 16.39
N VAL A 177 -13.20 -1.43 15.40
CA VAL A 177 -13.62 -2.81 15.61
C VAL A 177 -12.52 -3.64 16.28
N ARG A 178 -11.28 -3.52 15.81
CA ARG A 178 -10.14 -4.29 16.35
C ARG A 178 -9.80 -3.90 17.79
N ASN A 179 -9.70 -2.61 18.08
CA ASN A 179 -9.09 -2.13 19.33
C ASN A 179 -10.11 -1.88 20.44
N PHE A 180 -11.36 -1.56 20.09
CA PHE A 180 -12.40 -1.22 21.06
C PHE A 180 -13.49 -2.29 21.17
N ARG A 181 -13.32 -3.43 20.49
CA ARG A 181 -14.30 -4.53 20.42
C ARG A 181 -15.70 -4.04 20.05
N SER A 182 -15.76 -2.99 19.23
CA SER A 182 -17.00 -2.45 18.70
C SER A 182 -17.43 -3.26 17.48
N THR A 183 -18.67 -3.04 17.04
CA THR A 183 -19.15 -3.49 15.74
C THR A 183 -19.42 -2.25 14.89
N ALA A 184 -19.07 -2.31 13.61
CA ALA A 184 -19.37 -1.22 12.70
C ALA A 184 -20.89 -1.08 12.54
N PRO A 185 -21.48 0.13 12.66
CA PRO A 185 -22.92 0.29 12.50
C PRO A 185 -23.38 -0.13 11.10
N ILE A 186 -24.44 -0.95 11.03
CA ILE A 186 -24.93 -1.51 9.76
C ILE A 186 -25.29 -0.43 8.72
N GLY A 187 -25.82 0.71 9.16
CA GLY A 187 -26.14 1.83 8.28
C GLY A 187 -24.89 2.45 7.63
N VAL A 188 -23.76 2.46 8.34
CA VAL A 188 -22.48 2.95 7.81
C VAL A 188 -21.94 1.95 6.79
N LEU A 189 -21.96 0.65 7.10
CA LEU A 189 -21.54 -0.41 6.17
C LEU A 189 -22.37 -0.38 4.87
N PHE A 190 -23.69 -0.24 4.99
CA PHE A 190 -24.59 -0.13 3.84
C PHE A 190 -24.30 1.12 3.00
N SER A 191 -24.01 2.26 3.63
CA SER A 191 -23.63 3.48 2.92
C SER A 191 -22.33 3.32 2.14
N ILE A 192 -21.31 2.67 2.72
CA ILE A 192 -20.04 2.43 2.04
C ILE A 192 -20.23 1.46 0.87
N GLN A 193 -20.96 0.35 1.08
CA GLN A 193 -21.28 -0.59 0.00
C GLN A 193 -22.00 0.12 -1.15
N THR A 194 -22.99 0.96 -0.83
CA THR A 194 -23.73 1.74 -1.84
C THR A 194 -22.79 2.69 -2.62
N ALA A 195 -21.84 3.34 -1.95
CA ALA A 195 -20.87 4.21 -2.62
C ALA A 195 -19.97 3.43 -3.60
N LEU A 196 -19.47 2.25 -3.18
CA LEU A 196 -18.69 1.36 -4.05
C LEU A 196 -19.50 0.91 -5.29
N GLU A 197 -20.77 0.53 -5.10
CA GLU A 197 -21.67 0.13 -6.19
C GLU A 197 -21.99 1.28 -7.15
N GLN A 198 -22.23 2.49 -6.62
CA GLN A 198 -22.47 3.68 -7.43
C GLN A 198 -21.24 4.04 -8.29
N GLN A 199 -20.04 3.95 -7.71
CA GLN A 199 -18.79 4.18 -8.44
C GLN A 199 -18.60 3.15 -9.56
N ALA A 200 -18.91 1.87 -9.31
CA ALA A 200 -18.89 0.83 -10.34
C ALA A 200 -19.89 1.13 -11.48
N ALA A 201 -21.11 1.54 -11.14
CA ALA A 201 -22.14 1.87 -12.12
C ALA A 201 -21.76 3.11 -12.97
N ARG A 202 -21.10 4.11 -12.39
CA ARG A 202 -20.58 5.27 -13.15
C ARG A 202 -19.54 4.84 -14.19
N GLN A 203 -18.65 3.93 -13.83
CA GLN A 203 -17.63 3.42 -14.74
C GLN A 203 -18.22 2.60 -15.90
N GLN A 204 -19.30 1.85 -15.67
CA GLN A 204 -19.98 1.09 -16.73
C GLN A 204 -20.77 1.97 -17.71
N ARG A 205 -21.28 3.12 -17.25
CA ARG A 205 -22.06 4.06 -18.08
C ARG A 205 -21.21 4.94 -18.98
N ARG A 206 -19.92 5.12 -18.67
CA ARG A 206 -18.97 5.78 -19.59
C ARG A 206 -18.82 4.86 -20.81
N GLY A 207 -19.32 5.30 -21.98
CA GLY A 207 -19.42 4.55 -23.23
C GLY A 207 -18.07 4.12 -23.83
N ASP A 208 -17.82 4.40 -25.11
CA ASP A 208 -16.52 4.05 -25.72
C ASP A 208 -15.36 4.73 -24.98
N LYS A 209 -14.54 3.91 -24.32
CA LYS A 209 -13.36 4.35 -23.57
C LYS A 209 -12.13 4.25 -24.46
N THR A 210 -11.22 5.22 -24.35
CA THR A 210 -9.87 5.02 -24.87
C THR A 210 -9.18 3.87 -24.10
N PRO A 211 -8.16 3.20 -24.67
CA PRO A 211 -7.41 2.16 -23.95
C PRO A 211 -6.83 2.64 -22.62
N GLU A 212 -6.39 3.90 -22.55
CA GLU A 212 -5.86 4.53 -21.32
C GLU A 212 -6.96 4.69 -20.26
N GLN A 213 -8.15 5.14 -20.66
CA GLN A 213 -9.29 5.26 -19.76
C GLN A 213 -9.79 3.89 -19.28
N ALA A 214 -9.77 2.87 -20.15
CA ALA A 214 -10.10 1.50 -19.78
C ALA A 214 -9.09 0.96 -18.76
N GLY A 215 -7.79 1.17 -18.98
CA GLY A 215 -6.74 0.77 -18.05
C GLY A 215 -6.81 1.47 -16.70
N TRP A 216 -7.07 2.78 -16.67
CA TRP A 216 -7.27 3.52 -15.42
C TRP A 216 -8.51 3.02 -14.66
N ALA A 217 -9.61 2.76 -15.37
CA ALA A 217 -10.82 2.20 -14.75
C ALA A 217 -10.57 0.79 -14.19
N ALA A 218 -9.83 -0.06 -14.90
CA ALA A 218 -9.41 -1.38 -14.43
C ALA A 218 -8.54 -1.29 -13.17
N PHE A 219 -7.56 -0.36 -13.16
CA PHE A 219 -6.73 -0.07 -12.00
C PHE A 219 -7.58 0.35 -10.78
N CYS A 220 -8.50 1.30 -10.95
CA CYS A 220 -9.42 1.72 -9.90
C CYS A 220 -10.32 0.55 -9.42
N ALA A 221 -10.80 -0.28 -10.35
CA ALA A 221 -11.65 -1.41 -10.01
C ALA A 221 -10.96 -2.41 -9.08
N CYS A 222 -9.65 -2.66 -9.25
CA CYS A 222 -8.89 -3.52 -8.35
C CYS A 222 -8.96 -3.05 -6.89
N TYR A 223 -8.68 -1.77 -6.62
CA TYR A 223 -8.77 -1.21 -5.27
C TYR A 223 -10.21 -1.20 -4.74
N ARG A 224 -11.20 -0.91 -5.59
CA ARG A 224 -12.62 -0.95 -5.22
C ARG A 224 -13.05 -2.35 -4.76
N PHE A 225 -12.59 -3.40 -5.43
CA PHE A 225 -12.87 -4.78 -5.01
C PHE A 225 -12.12 -5.15 -3.73
N SER A 226 -10.89 -4.67 -3.53
CA SER A 226 -10.18 -4.83 -2.26
C SER A 226 -10.93 -4.17 -1.10
N ALA A 227 -11.49 -2.98 -1.31
CA ALA A 227 -12.36 -2.30 -0.35
C ALA A 227 -13.59 -3.14 0.00
N SER A 228 -14.20 -3.78 -1.02
CA SER A 228 -15.37 -4.65 -0.84
C SER A 228 -15.01 -5.89 0.00
N VAL A 229 -13.90 -6.56 -0.31
CA VAL A 229 -13.41 -7.72 0.46
C VAL A 229 -13.10 -7.32 1.90
N TYR A 230 -12.49 -6.16 2.12
CA TYR A 230 -12.25 -5.63 3.47
C TYR A 230 -13.56 -5.42 4.25
N LEU A 231 -14.53 -4.75 3.64
CA LEU A 231 -15.85 -4.51 4.24
C LEU A 231 -16.53 -5.83 4.65
N TYR A 232 -16.45 -6.86 3.80
CA TYR A 232 -17.03 -8.18 4.07
C TYR A 232 -16.26 -8.97 5.14
N ARG A 233 -14.94 -9.02 5.06
CA ARG A 233 -14.10 -9.87 5.92
C ARG A 233 -13.80 -9.19 7.26
N ALA A 234 -13.28 -7.97 7.24
CA ALA A 234 -12.81 -7.29 8.44
C ALA A 234 -13.96 -6.70 9.27
N LEU A 235 -14.97 -6.12 8.62
CA LEU A 235 -16.05 -5.40 9.31
C LEU A 235 -17.34 -6.22 9.46
N SER A 236 -17.64 -7.08 8.48
CA SER A 236 -18.84 -7.93 8.51
C SER A 236 -18.56 -9.36 8.99
N VAL A 237 -17.29 -9.70 9.25
CA VAL A 237 -16.84 -10.98 9.82
C VAL A 237 -17.33 -12.19 9.01
N LEU A 238 -17.41 -12.04 7.69
CA LEU A 238 -17.79 -13.13 6.79
C LEU A 238 -16.59 -14.02 6.51
N ASP A 239 -16.80 -15.31 6.26
CA ASP A 239 -15.73 -16.28 5.97
C ASP A 239 -15.09 -16.09 4.59
N VAL A 240 -13.90 -16.66 4.36
CA VAL A 240 -13.20 -16.55 3.07
C VAL A 240 -14.07 -17.08 1.93
N ASP A 241 -14.77 -18.20 2.13
CA ASP A 241 -15.62 -18.84 1.13
C ASP A 241 -17.06 -18.30 1.09
N HIS A 242 -17.37 -17.26 1.86
CA HIS A 242 -18.66 -16.60 1.80
C HIS A 242 -18.95 -16.04 0.40
N ALA A 243 -20.19 -16.18 -0.08
CA ALA A 243 -20.56 -15.85 -1.45
C ALA A 243 -20.26 -14.41 -1.87
N LEU A 244 -20.47 -13.44 -0.97
CA LEU A 244 -20.14 -12.02 -1.24
C LEU A 244 -18.63 -11.78 -1.39
N VAL A 245 -17.81 -12.47 -0.57
CA VAL A 245 -16.35 -12.39 -0.65
C VAL A 245 -15.88 -13.00 -1.95
N GLN A 246 -16.30 -14.23 -2.25
CA GLN A 246 -15.90 -14.94 -3.46
C GLN A 246 -16.42 -14.27 -4.74
N LYS A 247 -17.58 -13.60 -4.70
CA LYS A 247 -18.03 -12.78 -5.83
C LYS A 247 -17.11 -11.58 -6.06
N ALA A 248 -16.75 -10.82 -5.02
CA ALA A 248 -15.82 -9.70 -5.18
C ALA A 248 -14.43 -10.16 -5.66
N VAL A 249 -13.95 -11.31 -5.18
CA VAL A 249 -12.71 -11.94 -5.65
C VAL A 249 -12.82 -12.30 -7.13
N ALA A 250 -13.87 -13.02 -7.53
CA ALA A 250 -14.07 -13.43 -8.92
C ALA A 250 -14.16 -12.23 -9.87
N ASP A 251 -14.96 -11.22 -9.53
CA ASP A 251 -15.14 -10.01 -10.33
C ASP A 251 -13.81 -9.23 -10.44
N CYS A 252 -12.98 -9.20 -9.39
CA CYS A 252 -11.65 -8.60 -9.48
C CYS A 252 -10.66 -9.44 -10.30
N MET A 253 -10.75 -10.76 -10.23
CA MET A 253 -9.89 -11.65 -11.02
C MET A 253 -10.17 -11.53 -12.53
N GLU A 254 -11.40 -11.24 -12.93
CA GLU A 254 -11.72 -10.88 -14.32
C GLU A 254 -10.97 -9.62 -14.78
N VAL A 255 -10.79 -8.64 -13.88
CA VAL A 255 -10.01 -7.43 -14.17
C VAL A 255 -8.50 -7.73 -14.23
N ILE A 256 -7.97 -8.44 -13.23
CA ILE A 256 -6.53 -8.77 -13.14
C ILE A 256 -6.07 -9.66 -14.30
N SER A 257 -6.90 -10.63 -14.71
CA SER A 257 -6.60 -11.51 -15.85
C SER A 257 -7.01 -10.94 -17.22
N GLY A 258 -7.67 -9.78 -17.22
CA GLY A 258 -8.16 -9.09 -18.40
C GLY A 258 -7.06 -8.41 -19.23
N HIS A 259 -7.48 -7.71 -20.28
CA HIS A 259 -6.58 -7.02 -21.22
C HIS A 259 -6.49 -5.51 -20.98
N ASP A 260 -7.41 -4.94 -20.21
CA ASP A 260 -7.46 -3.49 -19.96
C ASP A 260 -6.34 -3.03 -19.02
N LEU A 261 -5.97 -3.86 -18.04
CA LEU A 261 -4.92 -3.51 -17.09
C LEU A 261 -3.54 -3.57 -17.75
N THR A 262 -3.01 -2.40 -18.09
CA THR A 262 -1.70 -2.27 -18.75
C THR A 262 -0.56 -2.72 -17.83
N ASP A 263 0.56 -3.13 -18.42
CA ASP A 263 1.77 -3.51 -17.67
C ASP A 263 2.27 -2.40 -16.72
N LYS A 264 2.07 -1.13 -17.10
CA LYS A 264 2.43 0.03 -16.27
C LYS A 264 1.55 0.16 -15.03
N LEU A 265 0.33 -0.35 -15.05
CA LEU A 265 -0.58 -0.29 -13.90
C LEU A 265 -0.54 -1.59 -13.09
N HIS A 266 -0.09 -2.69 -13.69
CA HIS A 266 -0.01 -4.00 -13.05
C HIS A 266 0.91 -4.04 -11.83
N HIS A 267 2.00 -3.26 -11.86
CA HIS A 267 2.93 -3.17 -10.75
C HIS A 267 2.49 -2.22 -9.64
N CYS A 268 1.41 -1.47 -9.88
CA CYS A 268 0.80 -0.53 -8.96
C CYS A 268 -0.39 -1.11 -8.19
N ILE A 269 -0.71 -2.41 -8.37
CA ILE A 269 -1.84 -3.07 -7.71
C ILE A 269 -1.37 -4.15 -6.73
N LEU A 270 -0.21 -3.98 -6.11
CA LEU A 270 0.35 -5.00 -5.21
C LEU A 270 -0.51 -5.20 -3.97
N PHE A 271 -1.07 -4.13 -3.42
CA PHE A 271 -2.03 -4.25 -2.32
C PHE A 271 -3.32 -4.98 -2.75
N PRO A 272 -3.99 -4.60 -3.86
CA PRO A 272 -5.10 -5.41 -4.38
C PRO A 272 -4.76 -6.88 -4.64
N VAL A 273 -3.58 -7.17 -5.21
CA VAL A 273 -3.12 -8.54 -5.44
C VAL A 273 -2.96 -9.31 -4.14
N LEU A 274 -2.44 -8.69 -3.07
CA LEU A 274 -2.39 -9.30 -1.74
C LEU A 274 -3.80 -9.66 -1.25
N ILE A 275 -4.72 -8.68 -1.24
CA ILE A 275 -6.06 -8.89 -0.68
C ILE A 275 -6.83 -9.93 -1.50
N ILE A 276 -6.91 -9.75 -2.81
CA ILE A 276 -7.68 -10.63 -3.70
C ILE A 276 -7.02 -12.00 -3.81
N GLY A 277 -5.70 -12.03 -4.06
CA GLY A 277 -4.95 -13.26 -4.23
C GLY A 277 -5.00 -14.16 -3.00
N SER A 278 -4.93 -13.58 -1.80
CA SER A 278 -5.03 -14.37 -0.57
C SER A 278 -6.42 -14.97 -0.35
N HIS A 279 -7.46 -14.48 -1.03
CA HIS A 279 -8.83 -15.01 -0.95
C HIS A 279 -9.21 -15.88 -2.16
N CYS A 280 -8.28 -16.17 -3.08
CA CYS A 280 -8.52 -17.07 -4.21
C CYS A 280 -8.62 -18.53 -3.77
N LEU A 281 -9.80 -19.14 -3.95
CA LEU A 281 -10.02 -20.58 -3.71
C LEU A 281 -9.83 -21.41 -4.97
N ASP A 282 -10.01 -20.82 -6.14
CA ASP A 282 -9.90 -21.52 -7.42
C ASP A 282 -8.44 -21.56 -7.93
N SER A 283 -8.01 -22.74 -8.39
CA SER A 283 -6.65 -22.97 -8.87
C SER A 283 -6.28 -22.11 -10.10
N LYS A 284 -7.22 -21.80 -10.98
CA LYS A 284 -6.99 -20.93 -12.13
C LYS A 284 -6.76 -19.50 -11.66
N GLN A 285 -7.56 -19.00 -10.71
CA GLN A 285 -7.35 -17.69 -10.11
C GLN A 285 -5.95 -17.57 -9.47
N ARG A 286 -5.53 -18.57 -8.69
CA ARG A 286 -4.18 -18.62 -8.08
C ARG A 286 -3.07 -18.58 -9.14
N ASN A 287 -3.24 -19.32 -10.23
CA ASN A 287 -2.30 -19.29 -11.36
C ASN A 287 -2.24 -17.92 -12.05
N ASP A 288 -3.35 -17.21 -12.16
CA ASP A 288 -3.37 -15.87 -12.74
C ASP A 288 -2.71 -14.83 -11.81
N ILE A 289 -2.83 -14.99 -10.49
CA ILE A 289 -2.05 -14.20 -9.52
C ILE A 289 -0.55 -14.46 -9.66
N ARG A 290 -0.11 -15.72 -9.78
CA ARG A 290 1.32 -16.02 -10.05
C ARG A 290 1.84 -15.32 -11.31
N LYS A 291 1.06 -15.34 -12.39
CA LYS A 291 1.42 -14.64 -13.64
C LYS A 291 1.50 -13.13 -13.44
N SER A 292 0.57 -12.54 -12.68
CA SER A 292 0.58 -11.12 -12.31
C SER A 292 1.86 -10.76 -11.56
N LEU A 293 2.22 -11.53 -10.52
CA LEU A 293 3.43 -11.31 -9.74
C LEU A 293 4.71 -11.47 -10.58
N ALA A 294 4.78 -12.50 -11.42
CA ALA A 294 5.91 -12.71 -12.32
C ALA A 294 6.08 -11.55 -13.31
N ARG A 295 4.97 -11.01 -13.85
CA ARG A 295 4.99 -9.82 -14.70
C ARG A 295 5.55 -8.62 -13.93
N THR A 296 5.03 -8.34 -12.74
CA THR A 296 5.50 -7.22 -11.91
C THR A 296 6.97 -7.36 -11.49
N ALA A 297 7.44 -8.57 -11.18
CA ALA A 297 8.82 -8.84 -10.81
C ALA A 297 9.82 -8.45 -11.92
N SER A 298 9.43 -8.61 -13.19
CA SER A 298 10.25 -8.18 -14.32
C SER A 298 10.46 -6.66 -14.39
N TYR A 299 9.55 -5.87 -13.83
CA TYR A 299 9.62 -4.41 -13.80
C TYR A 299 10.33 -3.87 -12.56
N LEU A 300 9.98 -4.38 -11.37
CA LEU A 300 10.32 -3.73 -10.11
C LEU A 300 11.62 -4.24 -9.46
N SER A 301 12.04 -5.49 -9.68
CA SER A 301 13.24 -6.05 -9.02
C SER A 301 13.26 -5.79 -7.49
N PHE A 302 12.16 -6.07 -6.78
CA PHE A 302 12.02 -5.85 -5.33
C PHE A 302 11.89 -7.19 -4.58
N GLU A 303 12.49 -7.31 -3.39
CA GLU A 303 12.39 -8.52 -2.57
C GLU A 303 10.99 -8.69 -1.94
N ALA A 304 10.23 -7.61 -1.70
CA ALA A 304 8.85 -7.68 -1.24
C ALA A 304 7.92 -8.52 -2.12
N LEU A 305 8.20 -8.64 -3.43
CA LEU A 305 7.44 -9.52 -4.31
C LEU A 305 7.64 -10.99 -3.97
N ARG A 306 8.85 -11.39 -3.54
CA ARG A 306 9.13 -12.75 -3.10
C ARG A 306 8.47 -13.04 -1.75
N SER A 307 8.44 -12.06 -0.85
CA SER A 307 7.71 -12.15 0.42
C SER A 307 6.20 -12.32 0.17
N LEU A 308 5.63 -11.53 -0.74
CA LEU A 308 4.23 -11.63 -1.14
C LEU A 308 3.90 -12.98 -1.78
N GLU A 309 4.72 -13.44 -2.73
CA GLU A 309 4.55 -14.75 -3.38
C GLU A 309 4.59 -15.88 -2.34
N SER A 310 5.61 -15.88 -1.47
CA SER A 310 5.77 -16.90 -0.43
C SER A 310 4.60 -16.90 0.55
N PHE A 311 4.12 -15.72 0.95
CA PHE A 311 2.94 -15.59 1.79
C PHE A 311 1.69 -16.18 1.11
N LEU A 312 1.43 -15.83 -0.15
CA LEU A 312 0.26 -16.32 -0.88
C LEU A 312 0.27 -17.84 -1.06
N GLU A 313 1.43 -18.43 -1.41
CA GLU A 313 1.56 -19.89 -1.51
C GLU A 313 1.28 -20.58 -0.17
N ALA A 314 1.84 -20.07 0.92
CA ALA A 314 1.58 -20.60 2.26
C ALA A 314 0.09 -20.49 2.62
N ARG A 315 -0.55 -19.34 2.34
CA ARG A 315 -1.99 -19.15 2.58
C ARG A 315 -2.83 -20.14 1.77
N TRP A 316 -2.53 -20.35 0.49
CA TRP A 316 -3.26 -21.29 -0.36
C TRP A 316 -3.12 -22.73 0.12
N ASP A 317 -1.90 -23.14 0.50
CA ASP A 317 -1.63 -24.46 1.07
C ASP A 317 -2.43 -24.69 2.36
N GLU A 318 -2.52 -23.68 3.23
CA GLU A 318 -3.30 -23.77 4.47
C GLU A 318 -4.81 -23.81 4.21
N LEU A 319 -5.33 -23.01 3.27
CA LEU A 319 -6.74 -23.00 2.87
C LEU A 319 -7.19 -24.35 2.28
N ASP A 320 -6.30 -25.05 1.59
CA ASP A 320 -6.58 -26.36 1.01
C ASP A 320 -6.56 -27.48 2.08
N ARG A 321 -5.82 -27.29 3.17
CA ARG A 321 -5.64 -28.29 4.24
C ARG A 321 -6.62 -28.13 5.39
N SER A 322 -7.05 -26.91 5.71
CA SER A 322 -7.87 -26.62 6.89
C SER A 322 -9.00 -25.64 6.59
N SER A 323 -10.17 -25.91 7.18
CA SER A 323 -11.30 -24.96 7.16
C SER A 323 -11.15 -23.85 8.21
N GLU A 324 -10.31 -24.05 9.23
CA GLU A 324 -10.10 -23.07 10.31
C GLU A 324 -9.56 -21.73 9.78
N LEU A 325 -8.70 -21.78 8.76
CA LEU A 325 -8.16 -20.56 8.16
C LEU A 325 -9.24 -19.73 7.44
N LYS A 326 -10.29 -20.38 6.91
CA LYS A 326 -11.40 -19.69 6.23
C LYS A 326 -12.23 -18.85 7.20
N GLU A 327 -12.39 -19.35 8.42
CA GLU A 327 -13.12 -18.72 9.52
C GLU A 327 -12.24 -17.75 10.32
N SER A 328 -10.93 -17.75 10.09
CA SER A 328 -10.02 -16.88 10.82
C SER A 328 -10.32 -15.40 10.54
N SER A 329 -10.24 -14.59 11.60
CA SER A 329 -10.44 -13.14 11.52
C SER A 329 -9.40 -12.49 10.61
N TRP A 330 -9.77 -11.37 9.99
CA TRP A 330 -8.87 -10.57 9.14
C TRP A 330 -7.50 -10.31 9.79
N TRP A 331 -7.49 -9.98 11.08
CA TRP A 331 -6.28 -9.59 11.81
C TRP A 331 -5.29 -10.74 11.94
N VAL A 332 -5.79 -11.94 12.22
CA VAL A 332 -4.98 -13.16 12.28
C VAL A 332 -4.53 -13.56 10.88
N TYR A 333 -5.40 -13.39 9.89
CA TYR A 333 -5.16 -13.75 8.49
C TYR A 333 -3.96 -13.02 7.87
N PHE A 334 -3.73 -11.76 8.25
CA PHE A 334 -2.69 -10.90 7.67
C PHE A 334 -1.52 -10.56 8.61
N ASP A 335 -1.52 -11.04 9.85
CA ASP A 335 -0.50 -10.68 10.86
C ASP A 335 0.94 -10.94 10.37
N GLU A 336 1.15 -12.05 9.67
CA GLU A 336 2.46 -12.46 9.16
C GLU A 336 3.03 -11.45 8.14
N ILE A 337 2.24 -11.04 7.16
CA ILE A 337 2.73 -10.17 6.08
C ILE A 337 2.74 -8.69 6.45
N ALA A 338 1.81 -8.26 7.30
CA ALA A 338 1.64 -6.85 7.66
C ALA A 338 2.86 -6.27 8.38
N ASN A 339 3.61 -7.11 9.11
CA ASN A 339 4.81 -6.70 9.83
C ASN A 339 6.07 -6.65 8.95
N VAL A 340 6.03 -7.28 7.78
CA VAL A 340 7.21 -7.55 6.93
C VAL A 340 7.32 -6.56 5.79
N THR A 341 6.21 -6.19 5.15
CA THR A 341 6.24 -5.41 3.91
C THR A 341 5.21 -4.28 3.88
N CYS A 342 5.54 -3.22 3.13
CA CYS A 342 4.58 -2.22 2.69
C CYS A 342 4.28 -2.48 1.22
N LEU A 343 3.06 -2.91 0.91
CA LEU A 343 2.58 -3.04 -0.45
C LEU A 343 1.59 -1.91 -0.70
N PHE A 344 1.75 -1.20 -1.81
CA PHE A 344 0.75 -0.27 -2.31
C PHE A 344 0.43 -0.55 -3.76
#